data_AF-A0A223N2R1-F1
#
_entry.id   AF-A0A223N2R1-F1
#
_cell.length_a   1.000
_cell.length_b   1.000
_cell.length_c   1.000
_cell.angle_alpha   90.00
_cell.angle_beta   90.00
_cell.angle_gamma   90.00
#
_symmetry.space_group_name_H-M   'P 1'
#
loop_
_entity.id
_entity.type
_entity.pdbx_description
1 polymer ?
#
loop_
_entity_poly.entity_id
_entity_poly.type
_entity_poly.pdbx_seq_one_letter_code
_entity_poly.pdbx_strand_id
1 'polypeptide(L)'
;MDISSALIALLSASFGATFTFWGQRKLLEQRVSLEFQVKQSERLEETRKLELGKLEEKIEEAHVIASELGWEFSLTVLNIDWEANMSLSEYDIKYKALLDKCSRLQVLVDLYVPHLSEDVNKISGNMNMYWGNFRNVLSRTHQGVKPNEMGSVFDSAVKYSRLIPEQAYSLKYELSEFYRTKASRNEC
;
A
#
# COMPACT_ATOMS: atom_id res chain seq x y z
N MET A 1 -18.48 -83.29 1.20
CA MET A 1 -18.50 -81.81 1.28
C MET A 1 -19.95 -81.41 1.43
N ASP A 2 -20.36 -81.01 2.63
CA ASP A 2 -21.76 -80.73 2.94
C ASP A 2 -22.20 -79.41 2.31
N ILE A 3 -23.31 -79.45 1.58
CA ILE A 3 -23.94 -78.28 0.92
C ILE A 3 -24.20 -77.15 1.95
N SER A 4 -24.42 -77.52 3.21
CA SER A 4 -24.58 -76.61 4.35
C SER A 4 -23.32 -75.76 4.64
N SER A 5 -22.12 -76.36 4.62
CA SER A 5 -20.88 -75.61 4.89
C SER A 5 -20.48 -74.69 3.74
N ALA A 6 -20.77 -75.08 2.50
CA ALA A 6 -20.60 -74.24 1.32
C ALA A 6 -21.56 -73.03 1.33
N LEU A 7 -22.81 -73.20 1.75
CA LEU A 7 -23.79 -72.12 1.91
C LEU A 7 -23.41 -71.13 3.01
N ILE A 8 -22.92 -71.63 4.16
CA ILE A 8 -22.45 -70.78 5.27
C ILE A 8 -21.21 -69.99 4.85
N ALA A 9 -20.27 -70.61 4.13
CA ALA A 9 -19.09 -69.92 3.61
C ALA A 9 -19.46 -68.85 2.57
N LEU A 10 -20.41 -69.13 1.68
CA LEU A 10 -20.89 -68.17 0.67
C LEU A 10 -21.59 -66.98 1.32
N LEU A 11 -22.47 -67.22 2.30
CA LEU A 11 -23.16 -66.16 3.05
C LEU A 11 -22.16 -65.31 3.84
N SER A 12 -21.21 -65.93 4.53
CA SER A 12 -20.18 -65.23 5.29
C SER A 12 -19.27 -64.39 4.40
N ALA A 13 -18.88 -64.90 3.23
CA ALA A 13 -18.11 -64.15 2.23
C ALA A 13 -18.92 -62.97 1.65
N SER A 14 -20.23 -63.14 1.43
CA SER A 14 -21.13 -62.09 0.94
C SER A 14 -21.32 -60.95 1.96
N PHE A 15 -21.49 -61.29 3.24
CA PHE A 15 -21.55 -60.31 4.34
C PHE A 15 -20.20 -59.59 4.54
N GLY A 16 -19.08 -60.32 4.46
CA GLY A 16 -17.74 -59.72 4.52
C GLY A 16 -17.47 -58.75 3.36
N ALA A 17 -17.87 -59.10 2.13
CA ALA A 17 -17.72 -58.26 0.94
C ALA A 17 -18.55 -56.97 1.00
N THR A 18 -19.78 -57.05 1.51
CA THR A 18 -20.65 -55.87 1.66
C THR A 18 -20.18 -54.92 2.77
N PHE A 19 -19.70 -55.45 3.90
CA PHE A 19 -19.13 -54.64 4.99
C PHE A 19 -17.82 -53.95 4.55
N THR A 20 -16.94 -54.66 3.85
CA THR A 20 -15.71 -54.09 3.29
C THR A 20 -16.01 -53.03 2.23
N PHE A 21 -16.99 -53.26 1.33
CA PHE A 21 -17.44 -52.26 0.37
C PHE A 21 -17.97 -50.99 1.04
N TRP A 22 -18.78 -51.12 2.10
CA TRP A 22 -19.31 -49.97 2.84
C TRP A 22 -18.21 -49.20 3.58
N GLY A 23 -17.27 -49.91 4.21
CA GLY A 23 -16.09 -49.31 4.84
C GLY A 23 -15.20 -48.58 3.83
N GLN A 24 -14.93 -49.18 2.66
CA GLN A 24 -14.18 -48.56 1.57
C GLN A 24 -14.87 -47.31 1.03
N ARG A 25 -16.20 -47.34 0.86
CA ARG A 25 -16.97 -46.18 0.43
C ARG A 25 -16.87 -45.03 1.42
N LYS A 26 -17.03 -45.30 2.73
CA LYS A 26 -16.90 -44.28 3.78
C LYS A 26 -15.50 -43.68 3.83
N LEU A 27 -14.45 -44.50 3.66
CA LEU A 27 -13.07 -44.01 3.57
C LEU A 27 -12.82 -43.16 2.32
N LEU A 28 -13.42 -43.52 1.18
CA LEU A 28 -13.32 -42.75 -0.05
C LEU A 28 -14.03 -41.39 0.10
N GLU A 29 -15.24 -41.37 0.67
CA GLU A 29 -15.98 -40.14 0.96
C GLU A 29 -15.18 -39.22 1.90
N GLN A 30 -14.56 -39.77 2.96
CA GLN A 30 -13.66 -39.03 3.85
C GLN A 30 -12.44 -38.47 3.12
N ARG A 31 -11.78 -39.26 2.26
CA ARG A 31 -10.63 -38.81 1.47
C ARG A 31 -11.01 -37.67 0.52
N VAL A 32 -12.11 -37.81 -0.20
CA VAL A 32 -12.61 -36.75 -1.11
C VAL A 32 -12.93 -35.48 -0.33
N SER A 33 -13.57 -35.58 0.85
CA SER A 33 -13.84 -34.41 1.68
C SER A 33 -12.58 -33.73 2.19
N LEU A 34 -11.56 -34.51 2.58
CA LEU A 34 -10.29 -33.98 3.06
C LEU A 34 -9.52 -33.32 1.91
N GLU A 35 -9.43 -33.98 0.76
CA GLU A 35 -8.81 -33.40 -0.45
C GLU A 35 -9.51 -32.11 -0.89
N PHE A 36 -10.84 -32.05 -0.80
CA PHE A 36 -11.58 -30.84 -1.11
C PHE A 36 -11.24 -29.70 -0.13
N GLN A 37 -11.19 -29.99 1.18
CA GLN A 37 -10.81 -29.01 2.20
C GLN A 37 -9.38 -28.51 1.99
N VAL A 38 -8.43 -29.41 1.72
CA VAL A 38 -7.03 -29.05 1.43
C VAL A 38 -6.93 -28.17 0.19
N LYS A 39 -7.58 -28.53 -0.93
CA LYS A 39 -7.61 -27.69 -2.13
C LYS A 39 -8.29 -26.34 -1.92
N GLN A 40 -9.24 -26.26 -0.99
CA GLN A 40 -9.87 -25.00 -0.63
C GLN A 40 -8.91 -24.14 0.19
N SER A 41 -8.20 -24.71 1.17
CA SER A 41 -7.20 -23.97 1.95
C SER A 41 -6.03 -23.51 1.10
N GLU A 42 -5.53 -24.34 0.17
CA GLU A 42 -4.46 -23.98 -0.77
C GLU A 42 -4.86 -22.77 -1.63
N ARG A 43 -6.07 -22.79 -2.22
CA ARG A 43 -6.55 -21.65 -3.01
C ARG A 43 -6.74 -20.36 -2.20
N LEU A 44 -7.17 -20.48 -0.95
CA LEU A 44 -7.27 -19.33 -0.06
C LEU A 44 -5.90 -18.76 0.28
N GLU A 45 -4.90 -19.61 0.52
CA GLU A 45 -3.52 -19.20 0.76
C GLU A 45 -2.89 -18.53 -0.47
N GLU A 46 -3.09 -19.09 -1.67
CA GLU A 46 -2.66 -18.48 -2.92
C GLU A 46 -3.29 -17.11 -3.16
N THR A 47 -4.61 -16.99 -2.93
CA THR A 47 -5.33 -15.72 -3.07
C THR A 47 -4.78 -14.68 -2.08
N ARG A 48 -4.55 -15.09 -0.82
CA ARG A 48 -3.99 -14.22 0.22
C ARG A 48 -2.57 -13.75 -0.13
N LYS A 49 -1.71 -14.63 -0.64
CA LYS A 49 -0.35 -14.28 -1.10
C LYS A 49 -0.41 -13.28 -2.26
N LEU A 50 -1.32 -13.48 -3.21
CA LEU A 50 -1.53 -12.56 -4.32
C LEU A 50 -2.01 -11.18 -3.85
N GLU A 51 -2.95 -11.14 -2.91
CA GLU A 51 -3.44 -9.88 -2.32
C GLU A 51 -2.35 -9.15 -1.54
N LEU A 52 -1.53 -9.87 -0.77
CA LEU A 52 -0.41 -9.29 -0.03
C LEU A 52 0.65 -8.72 -0.98
N GLY A 53 1.00 -9.43 -2.05
CA GLY A 53 1.95 -8.93 -3.05
C GLY A 53 1.45 -7.68 -3.77
N LYS A 54 0.15 -7.61 -4.10
CA LYS A 54 -0.47 -6.39 -4.64
C LYS A 54 -0.44 -5.24 -3.63
N LEU A 55 -0.67 -5.53 -2.36
CA LEU A 55 -0.60 -4.52 -1.30
C LEU A 55 0.84 -3.99 -1.17
N GLU A 56 1.84 -4.86 -1.15
CA GLU A 56 3.26 -4.50 -1.09
C GLU A 56 3.63 -3.52 -2.21
N GLU A 57 3.30 -3.85 -3.47
CA GLU A 57 3.57 -3.00 -4.62
C GLU A 57 2.93 -1.60 -4.46
N LYS A 58 1.71 -1.54 -3.95
CA LYS A 58 0.97 -0.28 -3.81
C LYS A 58 1.44 0.56 -2.64
N ILE A 59 1.89 -0.09 -1.56
CA ILE A 59 2.55 0.57 -0.43
C ILE A 59 3.90 1.12 -0.87
N GLU A 60 4.69 0.36 -1.63
CA GLU A 60 5.96 0.82 -2.20
C GLU A 60 5.75 2.05 -3.10
N GLU A 61 4.78 1.99 -4.01
CA GLU A 61 4.41 3.10 -4.89
C GLU A 61 4.07 4.37 -4.08
N ALA A 62 3.23 4.24 -3.05
CA ALA A 62 2.87 5.34 -2.16
C ALA A 62 4.09 5.89 -1.39
N HIS A 63 4.97 5.02 -0.91
CA HIS A 63 6.16 5.38 -0.16
C HIS A 63 7.18 6.14 -1.03
N VAL A 64 7.35 5.73 -2.29
CA VAL A 64 8.19 6.44 -3.27
C VAL A 64 7.64 7.84 -3.50
N ILE A 65 6.36 7.97 -3.81
CA ILE A 65 5.75 9.28 -4.06
C ILE A 65 5.86 10.20 -2.83
N ALA A 66 5.58 9.69 -1.63
CA ALA A 66 5.75 10.46 -0.41
C ALA A 66 7.21 10.91 -0.21
N SER A 67 8.19 10.06 -0.54
CA SER A 67 9.61 10.42 -0.46
C SER A 67 9.98 11.54 -1.44
N GLU A 68 9.49 11.46 -2.68
CA GLU A 68 9.71 12.49 -3.69
C GLU A 68 9.09 13.83 -3.27
N LEU A 69 7.84 13.83 -2.78
CA LEU A 69 7.21 15.05 -2.26
C LEU A 69 7.99 15.62 -1.07
N GLY A 70 8.41 14.78 -0.13
CA GLY A 70 9.22 15.23 1.00
C GLY A 70 10.54 15.87 0.55
N TRP A 71 11.19 15.34 -0.47
CA TRP A 71 12.42 15.91 -1.03
C TRP A 71 12.18 17.22 -1.77
N GLU A 72 11.22 17.26 -2.69
CA GLU A 72 10.94 18.42 -3.56
C GLU A 72 10.52 19.66 -2.79
N PHE A 73 9.86 19.49 -1.66
CA PHE A 73 9.47 20.60 -0.79
C PHE A 73 10.50 20.92 0.29
N SER A 74 11.64 20.23 0.34
CA SER A 74 12.66 20.47 1.36
C SER A 74 13.31 21.85 1.25
N LEU A 75 13.91 22.31 2.36
CA LEU A 75 14.71 23.54 2.38
C LEU A 75 15.88 23.50 1.39
N THR A 76 16.44 22.31 1.12
CA THR A 76 17.51 22.12 0.15
C THR A 76 17.02 22.44 -1.26
N VAL A 77 15.88 21.88 -1.67
CA VAL A 77 15.32 22.13 -3.01
C VAL A 77 14.83 23.57 -3.13
N LEU A 78 14.28 24.16 -2.06
CA LEU A 78 13.97 25.59 -2.01
C LEU A 78 15.21 26.43 -2.38
N ASN A 79 16.36 26.15 -1.76
CA ASN A 79 17.59 26.90 -2.04
C ASN A 79 18.08 26.69 -3.48
N ILE A 80 18.04 25.45 -3.98
CA ILE A 80 18.43 25.12 -5.36
C ILE A 80 17.55 25.87 -6.36
N ASP A 81 16.22 25.79 -6.22
CA ASP A 81 15.28 26.42 -7.13
C ASP A 81 15.42 27.95 -7.10
N TRP A 82 15.69 28.51 -5.91
CA TRP A 82 15.90 29.94 -5.74
C TRP A 82 17.20 30.43 -6.39
N GLU A 83 18.32 29.75 -6.14
CA GLU A 83 19.63 30.08 -6.70
C GLU A 83 19.69 29.86 -8.22
N ALA A 84 18.92 28.91 -8.75
CA ALA A 84 18.76 28.70 -10.18
C ALA A 84 18.00 29.84 -10.87
N ASN A 85 17.45 30.81 -10.12
CA ASN A 85 16.64 31.91 -10.62
C ASN A 85 15.49 31.40 -11.53
N MET A 86 14.81 30.36 -11.05
CA MET A 86 13.71 29.70 -11.77
C MET A 86 12.61 30.69 -12.12
N SER A 87 12.15 30.68 -13.38
CA SER A 87 11.04 31.53 -13.80
C SER A 87 9.72 31.10 -13.14
N LEU A 88 8.78 32.04 -13.01
CA LEU A 88 7.45 31.73 -12.46
C LEU A 88 6.71 30.67 -13.29
N SER A 89 6.93 30.63 -14.61
CA SER A 89 6.30 29.64 -15.50
C SER A 89 6.89 28.25 -15.28
N GLU A 90 8.21 28.12 -15.16
CA GLU A 90 8.87 26.85 -14.85
C GLU A 90 8.42 26.33 -13.49
N TYR A 91 8.33 27.23 -12.51
CA TYR A 91 7.86 26.89 -11.18
C TYR A 91 6.40 26.39 -11.17
N ASP A 92 5.50 27.07 -11.90
CA ASP A 92 4.10 26.67 -12.02
C ASP A 92 3.95 25.31 -12.75
N ILE A 93 4.81 25.01 -13.74
CA ILE A 93 4.84 23.71 -14.42
C ILE A 93 5.34 22.61 -13.48
N LYS A 94 6.47 22.85 -12.78
CA LYS A 94 7.03 21.92 -11.79
C LYS A 94 5.97 21.56 -10.74
N TYR A 95 5.30 22.56 -10.20
CA TYR A 95 4.30 22.36 -9.16
C TYR A 95 3.06 21.56 -9.63
N LYS A 96 2.59 21.77 -10.87
CA LYS A 96 1.49 20.95 -11.43
C LYS A 96 1.85 19.47 -11.49
N ALA A 97 3.07 19.13 -11.89
CA ALA A 97 3.53 17.74 -11.88
C ALA A 97 3.56 17.14 -10.45
N LEU A 98 3.88 17.95 -9.43
CA LEU A 98 3.84 17.52 -8.03
C LEU A 98 2.41 17.34 -7.52
N LEU A 99 1.45 18.14 -7.99
CA LEU A 99 0.02 17.94 -7.69
C LEU A 99 -0.52 16.63 -8.26
N ASP A 100 -0.11 16.25 -9.48
CA ASP A 100 -0.48 14.97 -10.07
C ASP A 100 0.05 13.79 -9.24
N LYS A 101 1.31 13.89 -8.77
CA LYS A 101 1.90 12.92 -7.84
C LYS A 101 1.13 12.85 -6.52
N CYS A 102 0.80 13.99 -5.91
CA CYS A 102 0.03 14.01 -4.66
C CYS A 102 -1.38 13.44 -4.85
N SER A 103 -2.02 13.68 -5.99
CA SER A 103 -3.32 13.10 -6.33
C SER A 103 -3.23 11.58 -6.48
N ARG A 104 -2.14 11.08 -7.09
CA ARG A 104 -1.87 9.64 -7.17
C ARG A 104 -1.66 9.03 -5.79
N LEU A 105 -0.90 9.69 -4.91
CA LEU A 105 -0.71 9.27 -3.53
C LEU A 105 -2.05 9.19 -2.78
N GLN A 106 -2.92 10.18 -2.96
CA GLN A 106 -4.26 10.20 -2.38
C GLN A 106 -5.07 8.97 -2.80
N VAL A 107 -5.10 8.65 -4.09
CA VAL A 107 -5.80 7.46 -4.60
C VAL A 107 -5.25 6.17 -4.00
N LEU A 108 -3.91 6.03 -3.92
CA LEU A 108 -3.29 4.84 -3.33
C LEU A 108 -3.67 4.70 -1.85
N VAL A 109 -3.61 5.79 -1.09
CA VAL A 109 -3.93 5.76 0.33
C VAL A 109 -5.43 5.52 0.55
N ASP A 110 -6.32 6.14 -0.22
CA ASP A 110 -7.77 5.93 -0.09
C ASP A 110 -8.19 4.48 -0.37
N LEU A 111 -7.53 3.82 -1.33
CA LEU A 111 -7.86 2.44 -1.71
C LEU A 111 -7.22 1.39 -0.80
N TYR A 112 -5.97 1.60 -0.38
CA TYR A 112 -5.18 0.56 0.29
C TYR A 112 -4.96 0.82 1.78
N VAL A 113 -4.95 2.09 2.21
CA VAL A 113 -4.63 2.49 3.59
C VAL A 113 -5.51 3.67 4.04
N PRO A 114 -6.85 3.55 3.99
CA PRO A 114 -7.77 4.70 4.03
C PRO A 114 -7.69 5.56 5.31
N HIS A 115 -7.17 5.02 6.41
CA HIS A 115 -7.00 5.78 7.65
C HIS A 115 -5.92 6.88 7.55
N LEU A 116 -5.02 6.80 6.55
CA LEU A 116 -3.98 7.82 6.30
C LEU A 116 -4.43 8.89 5.29
N SER A 117 -5.67 8.81 4.78
CA SER A 117 -6.21 9.73 3.77
C SER A 117 -6.11 11.19 4.21
N GLU A 118 -6.43 11.45 5.47
CA GLU A 118 -6.38 12.79 6.05
C GLU A 118 -4.95 13.33 6.16
N ASP A 119 -3.95 12.46 6.34
CA ASP A 119 -2.55 12.88 6.40
C ASP A 119 -2.03 13.30 5.02
N VAL A 120 -2.47 12.64 3.95
CA VAL A 120 -2.19 13.07 2.57
C VAL A 120 -2.89 14.41 2.26
N ASN A 121 -4.14 14.59 2.69
CA ASN A 121 -4.84 15.88 2.54
C ASN A 121 -4.11 17.03 3.23
N LYS A 122 -3.58 16.81 4.44
CA LYS A 122 -2.76 17.80 5.16
C LYS A 122 -1.48 18.15 4.40
N ILE A 123 -0.79 17.14 3.85
CA ILE A 123 0.39 17.35 3.01
C ILE A 123 0.02 18.22 1.80
N SER A 124 -1.04 17.86 1.07
CA SER A 124 -1.54 18.63 -0.08
C SER A 124 -1.85 20.09 0.27
N GLY A 125 -2.57 20.31 1.39
CA GLY A 125 -2.85 21.65 1.88
C GLY A 125 -1.59 22.47 2.16
N ASN A 126 -0.60 21.85 2.81
CA ASN A 126 0.69 22.50 3.09
C ASN A 126 1.52 22.74 1.82
N MET A 127 1.46 21.85 0.82
CA MET A 127 2.07 22.06 -0.50
C MET A 127 1.50 23.30 -1.18
N ASN A 128 0.19 23.52 -1.12
CA ASN A 128 -0.45 24.72 -1.67
C ASN A 128 0.06 26.00 -0.99
N MET A 129 0.20 25.95 0.34
CA MET A 129 0.72 27.07 1.11
C MET A 129 2.19 27.34 0.80
N TYR A 130 3.02 26.30 0.68
CA TYR A 130 4.40 26.44 0.23
C TYR A 130 4.45 27.08 -1.15
N TRP A 131 3.68 26.54 -2.10
CA TRP A 131 3.71 26.99 -3.49
C TRP A 131 3.43 28.48 -3.61
N GLY A 132 2.33 28.95 -3.02
CA GLY A 132 1.96 30.36 -3.10
C GLY A 132 2.99 31.29 -2.47
N ASN A 133 3.58 30.89 -1.33
CA ASN A 133 4.60 31.68 -0.67
C ASN A 133 5.92 31.70 -1.46
N PHE A 134 6.43 30.56 -1.90
CA PHE A 134 7.69 30.52 -2.64
C PHE A 134 7.56 31.14 -4.04
N ARG A 135 6.39 31.04 -4.69
CA ARG A 135 6.10 31.80 -5.91
C ARG A 135 6.23 33.31 -5.70
N ASN A 136 5.76 33.80 -4.56
CA ASN A 136 5.90 35.21 -4.19
C ASN A 136 7.36 35.58 -3.88
N VAL A 137 8.14 34.67 -3.28
CA VAL A 137 9.60 34.84 -3.10
C VAL A 137 10.28 35.01 -4.46
N LEU A 138 10.02 34.12 -5.42
CA LEU A 138 10.59 34.21 -6.77
C LEU A 138 10.19 35.52 -7.47
N SER A 139 8.91 35.88 -7.41
CA SER A 139 8.38 37.11 -8.02
C SER A 139 9.08 38.37 -7.47
N ARG A 140 9.22 38.47 -6.14
CA ARG A 140 9.91 39.60 -5.48
C ARG A 140 11.41 39.60 -5.76
N THR A 141 12.04 38.44 -5.81
CA THR A 141 13.45 38.30 -6.19
C THR A 141 13.69 38.84 -7.60
N HIS A 142 12.83 38.49 -8.57
CA HIS A 142 12.91 39.02 -9.94
C HIS A 142 12.69 40.54 -10.02
N GLN A 143 12.00 41.12 -9.05
CA GLN A 143 11.83 42.57 -8.92
C GLN A 143 13.02 43.25 -8.21
N GLY A 144 14.04 42.50 -7.81
CA GLY A 144 15.24 43.00 -7.13
C GLY A 144 15.08 43.19 -5.61
N VAL A 145 14.00 42.67 -5.01
CA VAL A 145 13.79 42.73 -3.55
C VAL A 145 14.77 41.80 -2.85
N LYS A 146 15.44 42.31 -1.82
CA LYS A 146 16.44 41.52 -1.08
C LYS A 146 15.78 40.53 -0.11
N PRO A 147 16.43 39.40 0.21
CA PRO A 147 15.92 38.41 1.16
C PRO A 147 15.41 38.98 2.49
N ASN A 148 16.14 39.93 3.07
CA ASN A 148 15.80 40.57 4.35
C ASN A 148 14.56 41.49 4.28
N GLU A 149 14.06 41.78 3.07
CA GLU A 149 12.88 42.62 2.81
C GLU A 149 11.64 41.77 2.45
N MET A 150 11.79 40.43 2.38
CA MET A 150 10.70 39.53 1.96
C MET A 150 9.63 39.29 3.04
N GLY A 151 9.95 39.59 4.30
CA GLY A 151 9.04 39.47 5.44
C GLY A 151 8.45 38.06 5.59
N SER A 152 7.19 38.00 5.99
CA SER A 152 6.51 36.74 6.34
C SER A 152 6.37 35.72 5.21
N VAL A 153 6.56 36.14 3.95
CA VAL A 153 6.44 35.26 2.78
C VAL A 153 7.58 34.25 2.74
N PHE A 154 8.82 34.71 2.97
CA PHE A 154 9.98 33.83 3.01
C PHE A 154 9.92 32.88 4.21
N ASP A 155 9.59 33.42 5.39
CA ASP A 155 9.42 32.62 6.61
C ASP A 155 8.35 31.54 6.44
N SER A 156 7.25 31.85 5.74
CA SER A 156 6.19 30.89 5.45
C SER A 156 6.67 29.80 4.48
N ALA A 157 7.38 30.16 3.41
CA ALA A 157 7.98 29.17 2.51
C ALA A 157 8.94 28.24 3.26
N VAL A 158 9.81 28.79 4.12
CA VAL A 158 10.72 28.00 4.97
C VAL A 158 9.95 27.12 5.96
N LYS A 159 8.90 27.63 6.60
CA LYS A 159 8.05 26.85 7.51
C LYS A 159 7.49 25.62 6.82
N TYR A 160 6.85 25.79 5.66
CA TYR A 160 6.27 24.66 4.94
C TYR A 160 7.35 23.74 4.34
N SER A 161 8.54 24.28 4.04
CA SER A 161 9.69 23.47 3.58
C SER A 161 10.23 22.49 4.61
N ARG A 162 9.87 22.65 5.88
CA ARG A 162 10.19 21.73 6.98
C ARG A 162 9.01 20.81 7.26
N LEU A 163 7.82 21.40 7.33
CA LEU A 163 6.59 20.68 7.69
C LEU A 163 6.22 19.59 6.70
N ILE A 164 6.33 19.84 5.39
CA ILE A 164 5.96 18.85 4.36
C ILE A 164 6.88 17.61 4.42
N PRO A 165 8.23 17.74 4.43
CA PRO A 165 9.10 16.58 4.61
C PRO A 165 8.85 15.80 5.91
N GLU A 166 8.58 16.48 7.03
CA GLU A 166 8.24 15.83 8.30
C GLU A 166 6.97 15.00 8.19
N GLN A 167 5.92 15.55 7.57
CA GLN A 167 4.66 14.84 7.34
C GLN A 167 4.84 13.67 6.37
N ALA A 168 5.60 13.87 5.30
CA ALA A 168 5.94 12.81 4.34
C ALA A 168 6.70 11.66 5.02
N TYR A 169 7.64 11.97 5.91
CA TYR A 169 8.34 10.98 6.71
C TYR A 169 7.39 10.21 7.64
N SER A 170 6.49 10.91 8.34
CA SER A 170 5.49 10.28 9.20
C SER A 170 4.58 9.34 8.40
N LEU A 171 4.08 9.79 7.24
CA LEU A 171 3.22 8.99 6.36
C LEU A 171 3.94 7.70 5.91
N LYS A 172 5.21 7.81 5.51
CA LYS A 172 6.03 6.66 5.11
C LYS A 172 6.22 5.63 6.22
N TYR A 173 6.41 6.11 7.44
CA TYR A 173 6.51 5.24 8.61
C TYR A 173 5.21 4.46 8.82
N GLU A 174 4.06 5.16 8.82
CA GLU A 174 2.74 4.54 8.98
C GLU A 174 2.41 3.54 7.85
N LEU A 175 2.76 3.88 6.59
CA LEU A 175 2.64 2.96 5.45
C LEU A 175 3.42 1.66 5.67
N SER A 176 4.65 1.78 6.19
CA SER A 176 5.52 0.63 6.48
C SER A 176 4.97 -0.22 7.62
N GLU A 177 4.51 0.40 8.70
CA GLU A 177 3.92 -0.30 9.85
C GLU A 177 2.61 -0.99 9.49
N PHE A 178 1.77 -0.36 8.66
CA PHE A 178 0.56 -0.97 8.14
C PHE A 178 0.88 -2.26 7.36
N TYR A 179 1.86 -2.21 6.45
CA TYR A 179 2.27 -3.37 5.68
C TYR A 179 2.83 -4.49 6.58
N ARG A 180 3.75 -4.18 7.50
CA ARG A 180 4.31 -5.17 8.45
C ARG A 180 3.23 -5.85 9.29
N THR A 181 2.22 -5.08 9.73
CA THR A 181 1.10 -5.61 10.49
C THR A 181 0.23 -6.56 9.64
N LYS A 182 0.05 -6.27 8.35
CA LYS A 182 -0.70 -7.14 7.43
C LYS A 182 0.10 -8.39 7.06
N ALA A 183 1.39 -8.26 6.80
CA ALA A 183 2.29 -9.36 6.48
C ALA A 183 2.40 -10.35 7.65
N SER A 184 2.65 -9.87 8.88
CA SER A 184 2.75 -10.74 10.07
C SER A 184 1.45 -11.49 10.39
N ARG A 185 0.28 -10.90 10.14
CA ARG A 185 -1.01 -11.60 10.26
C ARG A 185 -1.24 -12.68 9.21
N ASN A 186 -0.49 -12.64 8.11
CA ASN A 186 -0.57 -13.63 7.04
C ASN A 186 0.40 -14.81 7.24
N GLU A 187 1.38 -14.69 8.15
CA GLU A 187 2.33 -15.75 8.54
C GLU A 187 1.80 -16.68 9.66
N CYS A 188 0.69 -16.32 10.31
CA CYS A 188 -0.06 -17.14 11.28
C CYS A 188 -1.31 -17.78 10.66
#